data_AF-A0A818AVL4-F1
#
_entry.id   AF-A0A818AVL4-F1
#
_cell.length_a   1.000
_cell.length_b   1.000
_cell.length_c   1.000
_cell.angle_alpha   90.00
_cell.angle_beta   90.00
_cell.angle_gamma   90.00
#
_symmetry.space_group_name_H-M   'P 1'
#
loop_
_entity.id
_entity.type
_entity.pdbx_description
1 polymer ?
#
loop_
_entity_poly.entity_id
_entity_poly.type
_entity_poly.pdbx_seq_one_letter_code
_entity_poly.pdbx_strand_id
1 'polypeptide(L)'
;IRYLRRFDNLRTLCLRGNPFASKPEYYVFTISHLPQVHFLDYKLIDDAPREEATKKYEIQLQQLITLEEQEREKEKASEDQTKQFQLYKDAFVENMDQNQLFTAMFKDDVEGQKLILVPGSDELMTQFEQKFNAIIYSMFEFGLKEKEIRDREIEDFWICVNEAKNENTRQAAAIVDEFKTYRSTLF
;
A
#
# COMPACT_ATOMS: atom_id res chain seq x y z
N ILE A 1 5.04 18.89 -18.29
CA ILE A 1 6.20 17.97 -18.37
C ILE A 1 6.53 17.33 -17.03
N ARG A 2 6.74 18.09 -15.94
CA ARG A 2 7.05 17.50 -14.61
C ARG A 2 6.06 16.42 -14.17
N TYR A 3 4.76 16.62 -14.40
CA TYR A 3 3.73 15.60 -14.14
C TYR A 3 4.03 14.23 -14.78
N LEU A 4 4.63 14.20 -15.97
CA LEU A 4 4.91 12.98 -16.71
C LEU A 4 6.04 12.14 -16.08
N ARG A 5 6.79 12.70 -15.13
CA ARG A 5 7.87 11.99 -14.42
C ARG A 5 7.38 10.83 -13.56
N ARG A 6 6.11 10.87 -13.11
CA ARG A 6 5.46 9.79 -12.35
C ARG A 6 5.32 8.48 -13.14
N PHE A 7 5.44 8.54 -14.46
CA PHE A 7 5.31 7.36 -15.31
C PHE A 7 6.69 6.74 -15.54
N ASP A 8 7.07 5.78 -14.69
CA ASP A 8 8.38 5.12 -14.74
C ASP A 8 8.60 4.36 -16.06
N ASN A 9 7.51 3.98 -16.73
CA ASN A 9 7.51 3.24 -17.99
C ASN A 9 7.24 4.12 -19.23
N LEU A 10 7.21 5.44 -19.10
CA LEU A 10 7.04 6.33 -20.25
C LEU A 10 8.34 6.37 -21.08
N ARG A 11 8.34 5.66 -22.22
CA ARG A 11 9.50 5.57 -23.13
C ARG A 11 9.40 6.47 -24.36
N THR A 12 8.19 6.73 -24.84
CA THR A 12 7.92 7.53 -26.04
C THR A 12 6.97 8.66 -25.71
N LEU A 13 7.30 9.87 -26.13
CA LEU A 13 6.49 11.06 -25.89
C LEU A 13 6.39 11.90 -27.18
N CYS A 14 5.18 12.34 -27.51
CA CYS A 14 4.92 13.27 -28.61
C CYS A 14 4.24 14.51 -28.03
N LEU A 15 4.87 15.67 -28.18
CA LEU A 15 4.32 16.97 -27.76
C LEU A 15 4.12 17.91 -28.96
N ARG A 16 4.39 17.46 -30.19
CA ARG A 16 4.11 18.20 -31.42
C ARG A 16 2.67 18.74 -31.44
N GLY A 17 2.52 20.01 -31.83
CA GLY A 17 1.22 20.69 -31.88
C GLY A 17 0.81 21.35 -30.55
N ASN A 18 1.56 21.16 -29.45
CA ASN A 18 1.34 21.90 -28.22
C ASN A 18 2.08 23.24 -28.23
N PRO A 19 1.52 24.32 -27.63
CA PRO A 19 2.21 25.61 -27.50
C PRO A 19 3.58 25.52 -26.79
N PHE A 20 3.74 24.50 -25.93
CA PHE A 20 5.02 24.22 -25.27
C PHE A 20 6.11 23.78 -26.26
N ALA A 21 5.77 23.07 -27.33
CA ALA A 21 6.70 22.62 -28.36
C ALA A 21 7.22 23.76 -29.25
N SER A 22 6.58 24.92 -29.22
CA SER A 22 7.03 26.13 -29.93
C SER A 22 8.12 26.90 -29.19
N LYS A 23 8.46 26.53 -27.94
CA LYS A 23 9.49 27.22 -27.15
C LYS A 23 10.90 26.79 -27.60
N PRO A 24 11.89 27.70 -27.68
CA PRO A 24 13.26 27.36 -28.08
C PRO A 24 13.92 26.31 -27.16
N GLU A 25 13.62 26.38 -25.85
CA GLU A 25 14.19 25.46 -24.86
C GLU A 25 13.41 24.14 -24.71
N TYR A 26 12.34 23.95 -25.50
CA TYR A 26 11.46 22.79 -25.46
C TYR A 26 12.22 21.47 -25.39
N TYR A 27 13.13 21.27 -26.34
CA TYR A 27 13.84 20.01 -26.52
C TYR A 27 14.76 19.73 -25.34
N VAL A 28 15.64 20.67 -25.02
CA VAL A 28 16.63 20.59 -23.93
C VAL A 28 15.93 20.43 -22.56
N PHE A 29 14.84 21.15 -22.33
CA PHE A 29 14.06 21.04 -21.10
C PHE A 29 13.38 19.66 -20.98
N THR A 30 12.83 19.14 -22.07
CA THR A 30 12.12 17.85 -22.05
C THR A 30 13.07 16.68 -21.81
N ILE A 31 14.21 16.64 -22.50
CA ILE A 31 15.17 15.53 -22.37
C ILE A 31 15.90 15.51 -21.01
N SER A 32 16.09 16.68 -20.38
CA SER A 32 16.68 16.79 -19.04
C SER A 32 15.69 16.40 -17.94
N HIS A 33 14.43 16.84 -18.07
CA HIS A 33 13.41 16.61 -17.05
C HIS A 33 12.67 15.28 -17.20
N LEU A 34 12.88 14.52 -18.27
CA LEU A 34 12.28 13.19 -18.46
C LEU A 34 13.35 12.16 -18.86
N PRO A 35 14.19 11.69 -17.91
CA PRO A 35 15.24 10.72 -18.21
C PRO A 35 14.71 9.38 -18.72
N GLN A 36 13.46 9.01 -18.39
CA GLN A 36 12.86 7.75 -18.82
C GLN A 36 12.46 7.73 -20.32
N VAL A 37 12.35 8.90 -20.96
CA VAL A 37 11.93 9.04 -22.35
C VAL A 37 13.12 8.83 -23.29
N HIS A 38 12.96 7.90 -24.23
CA HIS A 38 13.95 7.56 -25.25
C HIS A 38 13.58 8.14 -26.62
N PHE A 39 12.28 8.31 -26.89
CA PHE A 39 11.78 8.89 -28.14
C PHE A 39 10.96 10.15 -27.87
N LEU A 40 11.38 11.28 -28.45
CA LEU A 40 10.64 12.54 -28.40
C LEU A 40 10.24 12.98 -29.81
N ASP A 41 8.94 13.18 -30.03
CA ASP A 41 8.38 13.60 -31.32
C ASP A 41 8.86 12.74 -32.50
N TYR A 42 8.82 11.41 -32.31
CA TYR A 42 9.26 10.40 -33.28
C TYR A 42 10.77 10.40 -33.57
N LYS A 43 11.59 11.10 -32.78
CA LYS A 43 13.05 11.09 -32.87
C LYS A 43 13.65 10.40 -31.66
N LEU A 44 14.70 9.60 -31.89
CA LEU A 44 15.52 9.06 -30.81
C LEU A 44 16.31 10.19 -30.16
N ILE A 45 16.39 10.18 -28.83
CA ILE A 45 17.21 11.11 -28.06
C ILE A 45 18.61 10.50 -27.90
N ASP A 46 19.62 11.19 -28.42
CA ASP A 46 21.02 10.83 -28.22
C ASP A 46 21.50 11.18 -26.81
N ASP A 47 22.50 10.45 -26.30
CA ASP A 47 23.01 10.64 -24.94
C ASP A 47 23.83 11.93 -24.78
N ALA A 48 24.59 12.34 -25.80
CA ALA A 48 25.38 13.57 -25.77
C ALA A 48 24.55 14.84 -25.48
N PRO A 49 23.47 15.16 -26.22
CA PRO A 49 22.62 16.31 -25.91
C PRO A 49 21.86 16.15 -24.59
N ARG A 50 21.59 14.91 -24.15
CA ARG A 50 20.96 14.63 -22.86
C ARG A 50 21.88 14.99 -21.69
N GLU A 51 23.17 14.64 -21.77
CA GLU A 51 24.15 15.01 -20.74
C GLU A 51 24.30 16.53 -20.64
N GLU A 52 24.41 17.23 -21.78
CA GLU A 52 24.51 18.69 -21.81
C GLU A 52 23.26 19.35 -21.21
N ALA A 53 22.08 18.85 -21.57
CA ALA A 53 20.81 19.32 -21.02
C ALA A 53 20.70 19.07 -19.51
N THR A 54 21.16 17.92 -19.04
CA THR A 54 21.18 17.56 -17.62
C THR A 54 22.10 18.50 -16.84
N LYS A 55 23.30 18.77 -17.36
CA LYS A 55 24.24 19.74 -16.77
C LYS A 55 23.64 21.15 -16.72
N LYS A 56 22.96 21.59 -17.78
CA LYS A 56 22.31 22.92 -17.84
C LYS A 56 21.30 23.12 -16.71
N TYR A 57 20.56 22.07 -16.33
CA TYR A 57 19.51 22.13 -15.31
C TYR A 57 19.85 21.38 -14.02
N GLU A 58 21.12 21.07 -13.76
CA GLU A 58 21.59 20.18 -12.69
C GLU A 58 21.00 20.53 -11.32
N ILE A 59 21.11 21.80 -10.90
CA ILE A 59 20.59 22.27 -9.60
C ILE A 59 19.07 22.07 -9.51
N GLN A 60 18.34 22.40 -10.59
CA GLN A 60 16.88 22.26 -10.62
C GLN A 60 16.44 20.80 -10.62
N LEU A 61 17.18 19.93 -11.31
CA LEU A 61 16.93 18.49 -11.34
C LEU A 61 17.22 17.87 -9.97
N GLN A 62 18.30 18.24 -9.31
CA GLN A 62 18.64 17.72 -7.99
C GLN A 62 17.57 18.08 -6.96
N GLN A 63 17.14 19.34 -6.92
CA GLN A 63 16.03 19.78 -6.06
C GLN A 63 14.76 19.00 -6.34
N LEU A 64 14.45 18.79 -7.62
CA LEU A 64 13.26 18.08 -8.05
C LEU A 64 13.32 16.60 -7.67
N ILE A 65 14.47 15.93 -7.83
CA ILE A 65 14.66 14.53 -7.44
C ILE A 65 14.49 14.37 -5.92
N THR A 66 15.11 15.24 -5.12
CA THR A 66 14.98 15.20 -3.66
C THR A 66 13.53 15.39 -3.22
N LEU A 67 12.79 16.30 -3.87
CA LEU A 67 11.36 16.48 -3.60
C LEU A 67 10.54 15.22 -3.98
N GLU A 68 10.80 14.64 -5.14
CA GLU A 68 10.14 13.40 -5.60
C GLU A 68 10.43 12.21 -4.67
N GLU A 69 11.66 12.09 -4.16
CA GLU A 69 12.04 11.08 -3.17
C GLU A 69 11.28 11.26 -1.86
N GLN A 70 11.24 12.49 -1.33
CA GLN A 70 10.48 12.79 -0.11
C GLN A 70 8.98 12.54 -0.26
N GLU A 71 8.40 12.86 -1.42
CA GLU A 71 6.99 12.57 -1.72
C GLU A 71 6.73 11.06 -1.77
N ARG A 72 7.58 10.29 -2.45
CA ARG A 72 7.47 8.82 -2.50
C ARG A 72 7.64 8.17 -1.12
N GLU A 73 8.57 8.66 -0.31
CA GLU A 73 8.76 8.15 1.06
C GLU A 73 7.53 8.41 1.92
N LYS A 74 6.92 9.59 1.81
CA LYS A 74 5.67 9.92 2.51
C LYS A 74 4.50 9.07 2.03
N GLU A 75 4.35 8.89 0.72
CA GLU A 75 3.30 8.05 0.14
C GLU A 75 3.45 6.59 0.60
N LYS A 76 4.67 6.05 0.52
CA LYS A 76 4.97 4.70 1.00
C LYS A 76 4.71 4.55 2.50
N ALA A 77 5.14 5.51 3.32
CA ALA A 77 4.88 5.50 4.75
C ALA A 77 3.37 5.55 5.05
N SER A 78 2.60 6.35 4.30
CA SER A 78 1.14 6.41 4.43
C SER A 78 0.47 5.10 4.01
N GLU A 79 0.94 4.47 2.93
CA GLU A 79 0.45 3.17 2.49
C GLU A 79 0.75 2.09 3.52
N ASP A 80 1.98 2.05 4.03
CA ASP A 80 2.42 1.07 5.03
C ASP A 80 1.62 1.26 6.33
N GLN A 81 1.40 2.50 6.76
CA GLN A 81 0.52 2.81 7.89
C GLN A 81 -0.93 2.36 7.63
N THR A 82 -1.45 2.54 6.42
CA THR A 82 -2.82 2.13 6.07
C THR A 82 -2.95 0.61 6.06
N LYS A 83 -1.96 -0.11 5.50
CA LYS A 83 -1.92 -1.58 5.51
C LYS A 83 -1.82 -2.12 6.93
N GLN A 84 -0.97 -1.51 7.75
CA GLN A 84 -0.82 -1.87 9.16
C GLN A 84 -2.13 -1.63 9.93
N PHE A 85 -2.78 -0.49 9.72
CA PHE A 85 -4.08 -0.20 10.34
C PHE A 85 -5.15 -1.20 9.90
N GLN A 86 -5.21 -1.55 8.62
CA GLN A 86 -6.16 -2.54 8.11
C GLN A 86 -5.89 -3.92 8.71
N LEU A 87 -4.63 -4.33 8.86
CA LEU A 87 -4.27 -5.58 9.54
C LEU A 87 -4.79 -5.60 10.98
N TYR A 88 -4.61 -4.51 11.73
CA TYR A 88 -5.07 -4.40 13.11
C TYR A 88 -6.59 -4.41 13.21
N LYS A 89 -7.26 -3.79 12.24
CA LYS A 89 -8.72 -3.83 12.09
C LYS A 89 -9.24 -5.22 11.79
N ASP A 90 -8.60 -5.95 10.88
CA ASP A 90 -8.98 -7.32 10.58
C ASP A 90 -8.78 -8.24 11.81
N ALA A 91 -7.79 -7.93 12.66
CA ALA A 91 -7.55 -8.60 13.93
C ALA A 91 -8.41 -8.07 15.10
N PHE A 92 -9.29 -7.09 14.88
CA PHE A 92 -10.14 -6.45 15.90
C PHE A 92 -9.37 -5.82 17.08
N VAL A 93 -8.18 -5.30 16.80
CA VAL A 93 -7.29 -4.69 17.80
C VAL A 93 -6.84 -3.29 17.36
N GLU A 94 -7.74 -2.51 16.74
CA GLU A 94 -7.42 -1.15 16.33
C GLU A 94 -7.01 -0.28 17.52
N ASN A 95 -5.93 0.49 17.36
CA ASN A 95 -5.44 1.46 18.34
C ASN A 95 -5.03 0.84 19.70
N MET A 96 -4.74 -0.46 19.73
CA MET A 96 -4.26 -1.19 20.92
C MET A 96 -2.75 -1.46 20.91
N ASP A 97 -2.04 -1.05 19.86
CA ASP A 97 -0.59 -1.23 19.72
C ASP A 97 0.22 -0.31 20.65
N GLN A 98 -0.39 0.80 21.08
CA GLN A 98 0.23 1.86 21.88
C GLN A 98 -0.75 2.44 22.90
N ASN A 99 -0.44 3.63 23.40
CA ASN A 99 -1.20 4.38 24.42
C ASN A 99 -2.48 5.06 23.87
N GLN A 100 -2.89 4.75 22.65
CA GLN A 100 -3.98 5.46 21.97
C GLN A 100 -5.32 5.21 22.64
N LEU A 101 -5.61 3.95 22.99
CA LEU A 101 -6.82 3.59 23.72
C LEU A 101 -6.90 4.28 25.09
N PHE A 102 -5.80 4.27 25.85
CA PHE A 102 -5.73 4.97 27.13
C PHE A 102 -6.00 6.47 26.95
N THR A 103 -5.29 7.12 26.03
CA THR A 103 -5.49 8.54 25.74
C THR A 103 -6.94 8.84 25.34
N ALA A 104 -7.55 8.00 24.50
CA ALA A 104 -8.94 8.16 24.09
C ALA A 104 -9.92 8.03 25.27
N MET A 105 -9.69 7.09 26.19
CA MET A 105 -10.51 6.92 27.39
C MET A 105 -10.41 8.11 28.35
N PHE A 106 -9.22 8.70 28.51
CA PHE A 106 -8.96 9.76 29.49
C PHE A 106 -9.15 11.19 28.94
N LYS A 107 -9.20 11.35 27.61
CA LYS A 107 -9.35 12.67 26.97
C LYS A 107 -10.62 13.40 27.41
N ASP A 108 -11.73 12.68 27.52
CA ASP A 108 -13.04 13.25 27.88
C ASP A 108 -13.38 13.07 29.38
N ASP A 109 -12.45 12.51 30.18
CA ASP A 109 -12.63 12.32 31.62
C ASP A 109 -12.22 13.57 32.42
N VAL A 110 -13.17 14.49 32.56
CA VAL A 110 -13.01 15.75 33.31
C VAL A 110 -12.72 15.50 34.80
N GLU A 111 -13.26 14.43 35.39
CA GLU A 111 -13.04 14.14 36.82
C GLU A 111 -11.68 13.48 37.05
N GLY A 112 -11.25 12.57 36.16
CA GLY A 112 -9.91 12.01 36.16
C GLY A 112 -8.82 13.08 36.03
N GLN A 113 -9.03 14.09 35.18
CA GLN A 113 -8.13 15.23 35.06
C GLN A 113 -8.01 16.05 36.35
N LYS A 114 -9.10 16.20 37.12
CA LYS A 114 -9.06 16.85 38.44
C LYS A 114 -8.33 16.00 39.48
N LEU A 115 -8.49 14.69 39.42
CA LEU A 115 -7.82 13.76 40.34
C LEU A 115 -6.29 13.75 40.18
N ILE A 116 -5.78 13.97 38.96
CA ILE A 116 -4.35 14.09 38.68
C ILE A 116 -3.72 15.33 39.35
N LEU A 117 -4.52 16.35 39.68
CA LEU A 117 -4.02 17.56 40.36
C LEU A 117 -3.76 17.37 41.86
N VAL A 118 -4.10 16.21 42.42
CA VAL A 118 -3.92 15.92 43.84
C VAL A 118 -2.44 15.60 44.11
N PRO A 119 -1.77 16.25 45.07
CA PRO A 119 -0.37 15.95 45.37
C PRO A 119 -0.15 14.47 45.68
N GLY A 120 0.75 13.82 44.92
CA GLY A 120 1.07 12.39 45.05
C GLY A 120 0.29 11.45 44.13
N SER A 121 -0.67 11.94 43.33
CA SER A 121 -1.39 11.11 42.34
C SER A 121 -0.57 10.80 41.09
N ASP A 122 0.47 11.58 40.78
CA ASP A 122 1.27 11.44 39.56
C ASP A 122 1.94 10.06 39.44
N GLU A 123 2.48 9.56 40.56
CA GLU A 123 3.13 8.24 40.60
C GLU A 123 2.12 7.12 40.39
N LEU A 124 0.94 7.23 41.02
CA LEU A 124 -0.15 6.27 40.86
C LEU A 124 -0.68 6.25 39.42
N MET A 125 -0.84 7.43 38.80
CA MET A 125 -1.31 7.54 37.42
C MET A 125 -0.30 6.92 36.45
N THR A 126 1.00 7.20 36.64
CA THR A 126 2.07 6.59 35.84
C THR A 126 2.08 5.07 35.96
N GLN A 127 1.97 4.54 37.19
CA GLN A 127 1.91 3.09 37.41
C GLN A 127 0.65 2.45 36.79
N PHE A 128 -0.49 3.14 36.86
CA PHE A 128 -1.74 2.68 36.26
C PHE A 128 -1.61 2.63 34.73
N GLU A 129 -1.12 3.70 34.10
CA GLU A 129 -0.88 3.77 32.66
C GLU A 129 0.04 2.64 32.18
N GLN A 130 1.15 2.38 32.89
CA GLN A 130 2.06 1.30 32.57
C GLN A 130 1.39 -0.08 32.62
N LYS A 131 0.62 -0.36 33.67
CA LYS A 131 -0.10 -1.64 33.82
C LYS A 131 -1.21 -1.79 32.79
N PHE A 132 -1.94 -0.73 32.52
CA PHE A 132 -2.99 -0.70 31.51
C PHE A 132 -2.41 -1.02 30.13
N ASN A 133 -1.37 -0.29 29.73
CA ASN A 133 -0.72 -0.49 28.44
C ASN A 133 -0.12 -1.89 28.29
N ALA A 134 0.43 -2.48 29.37
CA ALA A 134 0.91 -3.85 29.34
C ALA A 134 -0.22 -4.86 29.06
N ILE A 135 -1.40 -4.68 29.66
CA ILE A 135 -2.56 -5.56 29.44
C ILE A 135 -3.10 -5.38 28.02
N ILE A 136 -3.27 -4.14 27.57
CA ILE A 136 -3.78 -3.83 26.22
C ILE A 136 -2.83 -4.37 25.15
N TYR A 137 -1.51 -4.23 25.34
CA TYR A 137 -0.54 -4.78 24.42
C TYR A 137 -0.60 -6.32 24.38
N SER A 138 -0.82 -6.98 25.52
CA SER A 138 -1.06 -8.43 25.55
C SER A 138 -2.33 -8.84 24.79
N MET A 139 -3.41 -8.05 24.87
CA MET A 139 -4.63 -8.29 24.10
C MET A 139 -4.40 -8.06 22.60
N PHE A 140 -3.61 -7.04 22.25
CA PHE A 140 -3.21 -6.75 20.88
C PHE A 140 -2.46 -7.94 20.25
N GLU A 141 -1.43 -8.45 20.92
CA GLU A 141 -0.70 -9.63 20.45
C GLU A 141 -1.58 -10.88 20.35
N PHE A 142 -2.51 -11.04 21.29
CA PHE A 142 -3.47 -12.14 21.26
C PHE A 142 -4.40 -12.04 20.04
N GLY A 143 -4.96 -10.86 19.75
CA GLY A 143 -5.83 -10.65 18.59
C GLY A 143 -5.13 -10.93 17.27
N LEU A 144 -3.84 -10.56 17.13
CA LEU A 144 -3.05 -10.89 15.94
C LEU A 144 -2.90 -12.41 15.75
N LYS A 145 -2.61 -13.15 16.83
CA LYS A 145 -2.50 -14.62 16.78
C LYS A 145 -3.83 -15.30 16.43
N GLU A 146 -4.93 -14.85 17.02
CA GLU A 146 -6.25 -15.37 16.71
C GLU A 146 -6.67 -15.08 15.26
N LYS A 147 -6.26 -13.93 14.72
CA LYS A 147 -6.45 -13.62 13.29
C LYS A 147 -5.70 -14.61 12.40
N GLU A 148 -4.45 -14.94 12.71
CA GLU A 148 -3.68 -15.96 11.97
C GLU A 148 -4.29 -17.36 12.06
N ILE A 149 -4.89 -17.72 13.20
CA ILE A 149 -5.61 -18.98 13.35
C ILE A 149 -6.86 -18.97 12.47
N ARG A 150 -7.68 -17.92 12.58
CA ARG A 150 -8.91 -17.77 11.80
C ARG A 150 -8.67 -17.80 10.30
N ASP A 151 -7.61 -17.14 9.82
CA ASP A 151 -7.27 -17.14 8.40
C ASP A 151 -6.93 -18.54 7.89
N ARG A 152 -6.18 -19.32 8.69
CA ARG A 152 -5.87 -20.72 8.36
C ARG A 152 -7.14 -21.59 8.36
N GLU A 153 -8.02 -21.42 9.34
CA GLU A 153 -9.28 -22.16 9.38
C GLU A 153 -10.17 -21.84 8.16
N ILE A 154 -10.21 -20.57 7.73
CA ILE A 154 -10.93 -20.16 6.52
C ILE A 154 -10.30 -20.77 5.27
N GLU A 155 -8.96 -20.76 5.17
CA GLU A 155 -8.23 -21.38 4.06
C GLU A 155 -8.53 -22.88 3.97
N ASP A 156 -8.36 -23.61 5.07
CA ASP A 156 -8.65 -25.04 5.15
C ASP A 156 -10.10 -25.35 4.78
N PHE A 157 -11.05 -24.55 5.27
CA PHE A 157 -12.46 -24.67 4.90
C PHE A 157 -12.66 -24.55 3.38
N TRP A 158 -12.06 -23.55 2.73
CA TRP A 158 -12.19 -23.36 1.30
C TRP A 158 -11.51 -24.46 0.48
N ILE A 159 -10.36 -24.98 0.95
CA ILE A 159 -9.71 -26.14 0.35
C ILE A 159 -10.68 -27.33 0.36
N CYS A 160 -11.20 -27.70 1.53
CA CYS A 160 -12.14 -28.82 1.65
C CYS A 160 -13.40 -28.63 0.77
N VAL A 161 -13.97 -27.42 0.76
CA VAL A 161 -15.14 -27.11 -0.07
C VAL A 161 -14.84 -27.27 -1.56
N ASN A 162 -13.70 -26.78 -2.02
CA ASN A 162 -13.32 -26.84 -3.43
C ASN A 162 -12.95 -28.27 -3.85
N GLU A 163 -12.27 -29.03 -2.99
CA GLU A 163 -12.01 -30.45 -3.23
C GLU A 163 -13.31 -31.24 -3.35
N ALA A 164 -14.25 -31.05 -2.43
CA ALA A 164 -15.56 -31.71 -2.50
C ALA A 164 -16.34 -31.33 -3.76
N LYS A 165 -16.32 -30.04 -4.16
CA LYS A 165 -16.94 -29.59 -5.42
C LYS A 165 -16.30 -30.23 -6.64
N ASN A 166 -14.98 -30.28 -6.70
CA ASN A 166 -14.24 -30.86 -7.82
C ASN A 166 -14.51 -32.35 -7.93
N GLU A 167 -14.51 -33.07 -6.80
CA GLU A 167 -14.81 -34.50 -6.77
C GLU A 167 -16.24 -34.79 -7.23
N ASN A 168 -17.23 -34.05 -6.72
CA ASN A 168 -18.62 -34.18 -7.15
C ASN A 168 -18.78 -33.87 -8.64
N THR A 169 -18.10 -32.84 -9.15
CA THR A 169 -18.13 -32.48 -10.57
C THR A 169 -17.52 -33.58 -11.43
N ARG A 170 -16.39 -34.16 -10.99
CA ARG A 170 -15.73 -35.27 -11.67
C ARG A 170 -16.62 -36.52 -11.74
N GLN A 171 -17.25 -36.87 -10.63
CA GLN A 171 -18.19 -38.00 -10.56
C GLN A 171 -19.40 -37.77 -11.47
N ALA A 172 -20.00 -36.58 -11.44
CA ALA A 172 -21.11 -36.23 -12.31
C ALA A 172 -20.72 -36.29 -13.80
N ALA A 173 -19.54 -35.78 -14.16
CA ALA A 173 -19.02 -35.84 -15.52
C ALA A 173 -18.81 -37.29 -15.99
N ALA A 174 -18.27 -38.16 -15.13
CA ALA A 174 -18.08 -39.58 -15.44
C ALA A 174 -19.41 -40.28 -15.74
N ILE A 175 -20.46 -40.03 -14.95
CA ILE A 175 -21.80 -40.59 -15.16
C ILE A 175 -22.39 -40.12 -16.50
N VAL A 176 -22.23 -38.83 -16.82
CA VAL A 176 -22.71 -38.26 -18.09
C VAL A 176 -21.99 -38.90 -19.28
N ASP A 177 -20.68 -39.11 -19.18
CA ASP A 177 -19.89 -39.71 -20.26
C ASP A 177 -20.17 -41.21 -20.42
N GLU A 178 -20.42 -41.93 -19.33
CA GLU A 178 -20.93 -43.31 -19.36
C GLU A 178 -22.27 -43.39 -20.10
N PHE A 179 -23.22 -42.51 -19.77
CA PHE A 179 -24.52 -42.44 -20.44
C PHE A 179 -24.39 -42.13 -21.94
N LYS A 180 -23.53 -41.18 -22.32
CA LYS A 180 -23.28 -40.86 -23.74
C LYS A 180 -22.70 -42.06 -24.50
N THR A 181 -21.79 -42.79 -23.86
CA THR A 181 -21.17 -43.99 -24.44
C THR A 181 -22.23 -45.07 -24.66
N TYR A 182 -23.04 -45.37 -23.64
CA TYR A 182 -24.16 -46.32 -23.74
C TYR A 182 -25.18 -45.92 -24.81
N ARG A 183 -25.55 -44.64 -24.89
CA ARG A 183 -26.46 -44.16 -25.94
C ARG A 183 -25.87 -44.37 -27.34
N SER A 184 -24.56 -44.24 -27.49
CA SER A 184 -23.88 -44.37 -28.79
C SER A 184 -23.69 -45.83 -29.23
N THR A 185 -23.89 -46.81 -28.34
CA THR A 185 -23.88 -48.24 -28.71
C THR A 185 -25.26 -48.76 -29.07
N LEU A 186 -26.33 -48.03 -28.72
CA LEU A 186 -27.72 -48.38 -29.02
C LEU A 186 -28.23 -47.88 -30.37
N PHE A 187 -27.52 -46.96 -31.02
CA PHE A 187 -27.85 -46.36 -32.31
C PHE A 187 -26.64 -46.42 -33.24
#